data_AF-A0A940FE63-F1
#
_entry.id   AF-A0A940FE63-F1
#
_cell.length_a   1.000
_cell.length_b   1.000
_cell.length_c   1.000
_cell.angle_alpha   90.00
_cell.angle_beta   90.00
_cell.angle_gamma   90.00
#
_symmetry.space_group_name_H-M   'P 1'
#
loop_
_entity.id
_entity.type
_entity.pdbx_description
1 polymer ?
#
loop_
_entity_poly.entity_id
_entity_poly.type
_entity_poly.pdbx_seq_one_letter_code
_entity_poly.pdbx_strand_id
1 'polypeptide(L)'
;MRANVLSDLCWTEYEKRKLSEDGDPSVFSPDHPWELNYLIRLIRKNYSEYTETAAFLSIRQATKGLPAPRKREDFVRFVVEDLLKGTPYRN
;
A
#
# COMPACT_ATOMS: atom_id res chain seq x y z
N MET A 1 -4.33 19.74 -7.98
CA MET A 1 -3.41 19.55 -6.85
C MET A 1 -3.39 18.07 -6.49
N ARG A 2 -2.33 17.32 -6.82
CA ARG A 2 -2.17 15.91 -6.40
C ARG A 2 -0.93 15.80 -5.51
N ALA A 3 -0.85 16.68 -4.51
CA ALA A 3 0.24 16.72 -3.57
C ALA A 3 -0.07 15.75 -2.42
N ASN A 4 0.78 14.75 -2.27
CA ASN A 4 1.09 14.13 -0.98
C ASN A 4 0.02 13.26 -0.29
N VAL A 5 -0.69 12.43 -1.05
CA VAL A 5 -1.50 11.33 -0.49
C VAL A 5 -0.71 10.43 0.48
N LEU A 6 0.59 10.28 0.26
CA LEU A 6 1.43 9.34 1.03
C LEU A 6 2.05 9.93 2.29
N SER A 7 2.24 11.25 2.36
CA SER A 7 2.90 11.89 3.50
C SER A 7 2.02 11.98 4.74
N ASP A 8 0.69 11.93 4.55
CA ASP A 8 -0.27 11.96 5.65
C ASP A 8 -0.52 10.56 6.26
N LEU A 9 0.04 9.50 5.66
CA LEU A 9 -0.06 8.14 6.18
C LEU A 9 0.97 7.93 7.29
N CYS A 10 0.50 7.61 8.50
CA CYS A 10 1.39 7.29 9.63
C CYS A 10 1.96 5.87 9.49
N TRP A 11 3.24 5.78 9.14
CA TRP A 11 3.99 4.52 8.95
C TRP A 11 4.73 4.02 10.19
N THR A 12 4.64 4.72 11.31
CA THR A 12 5.43 4.43 12.53
C THR A 12 5.30 2.98 13.01
N GLU A 13 4.10 2.39 12.93
CA GLU A 13 3.87 0.99 13.31
C GLU A 13 4.57 0.01 12.35
N TYR A 14 4.49 0.30 11.04
CA TYR A 14 5.16 -0.48 10.01
C TYR A 14 6.67 -0.44 10.17
N GLU A 15 7.23 0.75 10.38
CA GLU A 15 8.68 0.95 10.55
C GLU A 15 9.20 0.22 11.79
N LYS A 16 8.51 0.37 12.93
CA LYS A 16 8.86 -0.36 14.16
C LYS A 16 8.87 -1.87 13.96
N ARG A 17 7.84 -2.40 13.29
CA ARG A 17 7.74 -3.84 13.03
C ARG A 17 8.82 -4.33 12.07
N LYS A 18 9.06 -3.63 10.96
CA LYS A 18 10.13 -3.95 10.01
C LYS A 18 11.49 -4.00 10.70
N LEU A 19 11.82 -2.98 11.48
CA LEU A 19 13.09 -2.91 12.23
C LEU A 19 13.21 -4.06 13.24
N SER A 20 12.11 -4.49 13.88
CA SER A 20 12.12 -5.63 14.80
C SER A 20 12.34 -6.99 14.12
N GLU A 21 12.03 -7.09 12.81
CA GLU A 21 12.23 -8.29 11.99
C GLU A 21 13.56 -8.22 11.18
N ASP A 22 14.48 -7.30 11.53
CA ASP A 22 15.74 -7.02 10.81
C ASP A 22 15.54 -6.67 9.31
N GLY A 23 14.38 -6.08 9.00
CA GLY A 23 13.98 -5.70 7.64
C GLY A 23 14.19 -4.22 7.34
N ASP A 24 14.32 -3.90 6.06
CA ASP A 24 14.40 -2.51 5.58
C ASP A 24 13.00 -1.85 5.56
N PRO A 25 12.74 -0.79 6.36
CA PRO A 25 11.47 -0.08 6.37
C PRO A 25 11.17 0.71 5.09
N SER A 26 12.18 0.95 4.24
CA SER A 26 12.01 1.60 2.95
C SER A 26 11.53 0.65 1.85
N VAL A 27 11.50 -0.66 2.12
CA VAL A 27 11.10 -1.70 1.15
C VAL A 27 9.81 -2.38 1.60
N PHE A 28 8.83 -2.42 0.70
CA PHE A 28 7.55 -3.09 0.93
C PHE A 28 7.50 -4.46 0.26
N SER A 29 7.12 -5.49 1.03
CA SER A 29 7.02 -6.87 0.57
C SER A 29 5.56 -7.33 0.57
N PRO A 30 4.82 -7.16 -0.55
CA PRO A 30 3.41 -7.56 -0.63
C PRO A 30 3.19 -9.08 -0.51
N ASP A 31 4.26 -9.86 -0.68
CA ASP A 31 4.26 -11.32 -0.51
C ASP A 31 4.28 -11.71 0.99
N HIS A 32 4.62 -10.79 1.89
CA HIS A 32 4.57 -11.02 3.33
C HIS A 32 3.14 -10.74 3.87
N PRO A 33 2.46 -11.72 4.50
CA PRO A 33 1.04 -11.58 4.85
C PRO A 33 0.73 -10.37 5.74
N TRP A 34 1.60 -10.04 6.69
CA TRP A 34 1.35 -8.90 7.57
C TRP A 34 1.51 -7.56 6.84
N GLU A 35 2.43 -7.44 5.89
CA GLU A 35 2.63 -6.19 5.12
C GLU A 35 1.45 -5.95 4.19
N LEU A 36 0.98 -7.00 3.51
CA LEU A 36 -0.23 -6.97 2.72
C LEU A 36 -1.44 -6.51 3.55
N ASN A 37 -1.68 -7.16 4.69
CA ASN A 37 -2.78 -6.82 5.58
C ASN A 37 -2.66 -5.41 6.16
N TYR A 38 -1.44 -4.97 6.47
CA TYR A 38 -1.17 -3.61 6.93
C TYR A 38 -1.59 -2.57 5.88
N LEU A 39 -1.17 -2.75 4.64
CA LEU A 39 -1.49 -1.81 3.56
C LEU A 39 -2.98 -1.80 3.23
N ILE A 40 -3.65 -2.96 3.24
CA ILE A 40 -5.12 -3.03 3.08
C ILE A 40 -5.83 -2.23 4.18
N ARG A 41 -5.45 -2.41 5.45
CA ARG A 41 -6.03 -1.66 6.58
C ARG A 41 -5.76 -0.17 6.46
N LEU A 42 -4.54 0.20 6.06
CA LEU A 42 -4.15 1.58 5.86
C LEU A 42 -4.97 2.24 4.75
N ILE A 43 -5.17 1.55 3.62
CA ILE A 43 -6.02 2.03 2.52
C ILE A 43 -7.45 2.20 3.02
N ARG A 44 -8.06 1.18 3.62
CA ARG A 44 -9.46 1.25 4.10
C ARG A 44 -9.69 2.35 5.14
N LYS A 45 -8.67 2.69 5.93
CA LYS A 45 -8.73 3.79 6.91
C LYS A 45 -8.77 5.17 6.24
N ASN A 46 -8.07 5.35 5.13
CA ASN A 46 -7.93 6.65 4.45
C ASN A 46 -8.84 6.80 3.22
N TYR A 47 -9.31 5.67 2.69
CA TYR A 47 -10.09 5.51 1.47
C TYR A 47 -11.25 4.57 1.72
N SER A 48 -12.15 4.97 2.63
CA SER A 48 -13.23 4.13 3.14
C SER A 48 -14.31 3.80 2.09
N GLU A 49 -14.33 4.54 0.98
CA GLU A 49 -15.20 4.28 -0.17
C GLU A 49 -14.78 3.07 -1.00
N TYR A 50 -13.55 2.56 -0.82
CA TYR A 50 -13.03 1.39 -1.53
C TYR A 50 -13.12 0.13 -0.67
N THR A 51 -13.54 -0.96 -1.30
CA THR A 51 -13.61 -2.27 -0.64
C THR A 51 -12.23 -2.87 -0.40
N GLU A 52 -12.17 -3.82 0.53
CA GLU A 52 -10.97 -4.63 0.77
C GLU A 52 -10.50 -5.35 -0.51
N THR A 53 -11.45 -5.86 -1.29
CA THR A 53 -11.18 -6.49 -2.59
C THR A 53 -10.53 -5.53 -3.57
N ALA A 54 -11.01 -4.28 -3.66
CA ALA A 54 -10.40 -3.26 -4.51
C ALA A 54 -8.95 -2.97 -4.09
N ALA A 55 -8.72 -2.77 -2.79
CA ALA A 55 -7.37 -2.55 -2.26
C ALA A 55 -6.43 -3.74 -2.58
N PHE A 56 -6.90 -4.98 -2.37
CA PHE A 56 -6.12 -6.18 -2.67
C PHE A 56 -5.78 -6.31 -4.17
N LEU A 57 -6.74 -6.04 -5.06
CA LEU A 57 -6.51 -6.08 -6.51
C LEU A 57 -5.48 -5.05 -6.95
N SER A 58 -5.56 -3.82 -6.45
CA SER A 58 -4.57 -2.77 -6.75
C SER A 58 -3.18 -3.11 -6.21
N ILE A 59 -3.09 -3.72 -5.02
CA ILE A 59 -1.81 -4.23 -4.49
C ILE A 59 -1.26 -5.32 -5.40
N ARG A 60 -2.07 -6.29 -5.82
CA ARG A 60 -1.64 -7.35 -6.76
C ARG A 60 -1.17 -6.79 -8.10
N GLN A 61 -1.83 -5.76 -8.61
CA GLN A 61 -1.44 -5.08 -9.83
C GLN A 61 -0.07 -4.39 -9.66
N ALA A 62 0.15 -3.68 -8.56
CA ALA A 62 1.44 -3.07 -8.23
C ALA A 62 2.56 -4.12 -8.08
N THR A 63 2.29 -5.26 -7.45
CA THR A 63 3.24 -6.37 -7.27
C THR A 63 3.75 -6.92 -8.60
N LYS A 64 2.88 -6.95 -9.62
CA LYS A 64 3.22 -7.39 -10.98
C LYS A 64 3.94 -6.30 -11.78
N GLY A 65 3.59 -5.03 -11.57
CA GLY A 65 4.13 -3.89 -12.32
C GLY A 65 5.50 -3.39 -11.83
N LEU A 66 5.85 -3.64 -10.57
CA LEU A 66 7.09 -3.16 -9.96
C LEU A 66 8.04 -4.31 -9.60
N PRO A 67 9.29 -4.31 -10.11
CA PRO A 67 10.29 -5.31 -9.75
C PRO A 67 10.71 -5.19 -8.28
N ALA A 68 11.19 -6.29 -7.71
CA ALA A 68 11.83 -6.27 -6.40
C ALA A 68 13.28 -5.75 -6.48
N PRO A 69 13.80 -5.04 -5.46
CA PRO A 69 13.12 -4.61 -4.24
C PRO A 69 12.16 -3.44 -4.50
N ARG A 70 10.96 -3.52 -3.92
CA ARG A 70 9.89 -2.54 -4.15
C ARG A 70 10.01 -1.44 -3.09
N LYS A 71 10.50 -0.26 -3.48
CA LYS A 71 10.51 0.91 -2.60
C LYS A 71 9.09 1.21 -2.14
N ARG A 72 8.89 1.32 -0.82
CA ARG A 72 7.60 1.52 -0.17
C ARG A 72 6.84 2.69 -0.77
N GLU A 73 7.48 3.84 -0.90
CA GLU A 73 6.84 5.04 -1.44
C GLU A 73 6.35 4.86 -2.87
N ASP A 74 7.21 4.30 -3.74
CA ASP A 74 6.85 4.05 -5.14
C ASP A 74 5.74 3.00 -5.26
N PHE A 75 5.82 1.96 -4.43
CA PHE A 75 4.82 0.89 -4.39
C PHE A 75 3.45 1.42 -3.96
N VAL A 76 3.38 2.13 -2.84
CA VAL A 76 2.12 2.65 -2.32
C VAL A 76 1.56 3.72 -3.26
N ARG A 77 2.42 4.56 -3.87
CA ARG A 77 1.99 5.51 -4.90
C ARG A 77 1.28 4.79 -6.04
N PHE A 78 1.88 3.72 -6.56
CA PHE A 78 1.29 2.94 -7.65
C PHE A 78 -0.05 2.34 -7.23
N VAL A 79 -0.14 1.74 -6.04
CA VAL A 79 -1.38 1.14 -5.52
C VAL A 79 -2.50 2.18 -5.44
N VAL A 80 -2.22 3.34 -4.85
CA VAL A 80 -3.21 4.42 -4.73
C VAL A 80 -3.61 4.94 -6.11
N GLU A 81 -2.65 5.18 -7.00
CA GLU A 81 -2.96 5.66 -8.34
C GLU A 81 -3.84 4.68 -9.12
N ASP A 82 -3.58 3.38 -9.00
CA ASP A 82 -4.41 2.33 -9.58
C ASP A 82 -5.81 2.33 -8.98
N LEU A 83 -5.91 2.41 -7.65
CA LEU A 83 -7.19 2.49 -6.92
C LEU A 83 -8.04 3.69 -7.36
N LEU A 84 -7.43 4.85 -7.54
CA LEU A 84 -8.11 6.08 -7.98
C LEU A 84 -8.48 6.06 -9.46
N LYS A 85 -7.77 5.28 -10.29
CA LYS A 85 -8.10 5.07 -11.72
C LYS A 85 -9.20 4.02 -11.90
N GLY A 86 -9.26 3.01 -11.03
CA GLY A 86 -10.22 1.92 -11.07
C GLY A 86 -11.61 2.31 -10.54
N THR A 87 -12.54 2.62 -11.43
CA THR A 87 -13.94 2.96 -11.12
C THR A 87 -14.95 1.84 -10.82
N PRO A 88 -14.69 0.50 -10.87
CA PRO A 88 -15.79 -0.48 -10.80
C PRO A 88 -16.20 -0.96 -9.38
N TYR A 89 -15.52 -0.57 -8.30
CA TYR A 89 -15.75 -1.15 -6.95
C TYR A 89 -15.83 -0.11 -5.81
N ARG A 90 -16.48 1.03 -6.08
CA ARG A 90 -16.91 1.95 -5.02
C ARG A 90 -18.16 1.38 -4.36
N ASN A 91 -18.25 1.48 -3.03
CA ASN A 91 -19.46 1.13 -2.28
C ASN A 91 -20.68 1.94 -2.73
#